data_AF-A0AAW6Y5F4-F1
#
_entry.id   AF-A0AAW6Y5F4-F1
#
_cell.length_a   1.000
_cell.length_b   1.000
_cell.length_c   1.000
_cell.angle_alpha   90.00
_cell.angle_beta   90.00
_cell.angle_gamma   90.00
#
_symmetry.space_group_name_H-M   'P 1'
#
loop_
_entity.id
_entity.type
_entity.pdbx_description
1 polymer ?
#
loop_
_entity_poly.entity_id
_entity_poly.type
_entity_poly.pdbx_seq_one_letter_code
_entity_poly.pdbx_strand_id
1 'polypeptide(L)' 'MSKQGKNLLNLTQAAEAVGITRKTLYSHIDKGLVSVTRQQGKRYVDVSELIRYYGSVSLPEEKVNTVTRSQTK' A
#
# COMPACT_ATOMS: atom_id res chain seq x y z
N MET A 1 11.79 6.53 -18.48
CA MET A 1 10.94 7.05 -17.38
C MET A 1 10.42 5.87 -16.60
N SER A 2 11.02 5.61 -15.44
CA SER A 2 10.69 4.49 -14.56
C SER A 2 9.24 4.64 -14.09
N LYS A 3 8.38 3.67 -14.41
CA LYS A 3 7.05 3.55 -13.78
C LYS A 3 7.29 3.29 -12.30
N GLN A 4 7.36 4.35 -11.49
CA GLN A 4 7.13 4.26 -10.05
C GLN A 4 5.68 3.78 -9.92
N GLY A 5 5.50 2.48 -9.80
CA GLY A 5 4.21 1.87 -9.54
C GLY A 5 3.67 2.52 -8.28
N LYS A 6 2.52 3.18 -8.39
CA LYS A 6 1.82 3.75 -7.25
C LYS A 6 1.62 2.63 -6.24
N ASN A 7 2.32 2.69 -5.11
CA ASN A 7 2.28 1.68 -4.04
C ASN A 7 1.01 1.91 -3.21
N LEU A 8 -0.14 1.74 -3.88
CA LEU A 8 -1.46 2.06 -3.38
C LEU A 8 -2.22 0.78 -3.06
N LEU A 9 -2.58 0.64 -1.80
CA LEU A 9 -3.38 -0.47 -1.31
C LEU A 9 -4.83 -0.05 -1.21
N ASN A 10 -5.75 -0.92 -1.63
CA ASN A 10 -7.14 -0.72 -1.26
C ASN A 10 -7.30 -0.90 0.27
N LEU A 11 -8.43 -0.47 0.82
CA LEU A 11 -8.63 -0.48 2.28
C LEU A 11 -8.54 -1.88 2.93
N THR A 12 -8.85 -2.96 2.20
CA THR A 12 -8.68 -4.32 2.72
C THR A 12 -7.20 -4.66 2.82
N GLN A 13 -6.48 -4.49 1.71
CA GLN A 13 -5.05 -4.75 1.65
C GLN A 13 -4.26 -3.91 2.66
N ALA A 14 -4.64 -2.65 2.83
CA ALA A 14 -4.00 -1.75 3.79
C ALA A 14 -4.20 -2.22 5.24
N ALA A 15 -5.41 -2.65 5.58
CA ALA A 15 -5.71 -3.16 6.93
C ALA A 15 -4.97 -4.47 7.23
N GLU A 16 -4.96 -5.39 6.25
CA GLU A 16 -4.20 -6.65 6.33
C GLU A 16 -2.69 -6.38 6.46
N ALA A 17 -2.15 -5.47 5.66
CA ALA A 17 -0.72 -5.16 5.65
C ALA A 17 -0.20 -4.61 6.98
N VAL A 18 -1.04 -3.94 7.77
CA VAL A 18 -0.65 -3.39 9.08
C VAL A 18 -1.21 -4.19 10.26
N GLY A 19 -1.83 -5.34 10.00
CA GLY A 19 -2.32 -6.25 11.02
C GLY A 19 -3.50 -5.71 11.85
N ILE A 20 -4.37 -4.88 11.25
CA ILE A 20 -5.55 -4.32 11.93
C ILE A 20 -6.85 -4.68 11.21
N THR A 21 -7.98 -4.49 11.90
CA THR A 21 -9.29 -4.63 11.25
C THR A 21 -9.57 -3.46 10.30
N ARG A 22 -10.37 -3.71 9.24
CA ARG A 22 -10.88 -2.63 8.37
C ARG A 22 -11.61 -1.54 9.15
N LYS A 23 -12.38 -1.90 10.19
CA LYS A 23 -13.10 -0.94 11.04
C LYS A 23 -12.14 0.01 11.75
N THR A 24 -11.03 -0.50 12.27
CA THR A 24 -9.96 0.30 12.87
C THR A 24 -9.35 1.25 11.84
N LEU A 25 -9.04 0.75 10.64
CA LEU A 25 -8.52 1.59 9.56
C LEU A 25 -9.48 2.72 9.19
N TYR A 26 -10.78 2.46 9.07
CA TYR A 26 -11.79 3.51 8.84
C TYR A 26 -11.78 4.55 9.96
N SER A 27 -11.73 4.13 11.23
CA SER A 27 -11.66 5.07 12.35
C SER A 27 -10.43 5.97 12.27
N HIS A 28 -9.28 5.44 11.86
CA HIS A 28 -8.07 6.23 11.68
C HIS A 28 -8.18 7.23 10.52
N ILE A 29 -8.82 6.83 9.42
CA ILE A 29 -9.11 7.71 8.28
C ILE A 29 -10.06 8.84 8.70
N ASP A 30 -11.15 8.51 9.40
CA ASP A 30 -12.16 9.48 9.83
C ASP A 30 -11.59 10.47 10.86
N LYS A 31 -10.59 10.05 11.65
CA LYS A 31 -9.83 10.90 12.57
C LYS A 31 -8.73 11.72 11.88
N GLY A 32 -8.51 11.54 10.57
CA GLY A 32 -7.45 12.23 9.82
C GLY A 32 -6.03 11.72 10.11
N LEU A 33 -5.88 10.55 10.74
CA LEU A 33 -4.60 9.96 11.10
C LEU A 33 -3.92 9.24 9.92
N VAL A 34 -4.73 8.82 8.94
CA VAL A 34 -4.26 8.16 7.71
C VAL A 34 -4.99 8.81 6.54
N SER A 35 -4.24 9.38 5.59
CA SER A 35 -4.82 9.95 4.38
C SER A 35 -5.19 8.87 3.34
N VAL A 36 -6.19 9.19 2.51
CA VAL A 36 -6.63 8.31 1.42
C VAL A 36 -6.75 9.09 0.12
N THR A 37 -6.37 8.45 -0.98
CA THR A 37 -6.66 8.95 -2.33
C THR A 37 -7.85 8.22 -2.92
N ARG A 38 -8.58 8.89 -3.81
CA ARG A 38 -9.64 8.27 -4.60
C ARG A 38 -9.16 8.04 -6.02
N GLN A 39 -9.37 6.84 -6.55
CA GLN A 39 -9.15 6.51 -7.95
C GLN A 39 -10.37 5.75 -8.47
N GLN A 40 -11.01 6.28 -9.52
CA GLN A 40 -12.22 5.67 -10.10
C GLN A 40 -13.30 5.35 -9.05
N GLY A 41 -13.52 6.27 -8.10
CA GLY A 41 -14.50 6.11 -7.02
C GLY A 41 -14.07 5.17 -5.87
N LYS A 42 -12.95 4.45 -6.00
CA LYS A 42 -12.41 3.56 -4.96
C LYS A 42 -11.37 4.27 -4.10
N ARG A 43 -11.34 3.96 -2.81
CA ARG A 43 -10.38 4.52 -1.85
C ARG A 43 -9.12 3.66 -1.78
N TYR A 44 -7.98 4.32 -1.78
CA TYR A 44 -6.65 3.71 -1.66
C TYR A 44 -5.82 4.46 -0.63
N VAL A 45 -4.90 3.73 0.01
CA VAL A 45 -3.92 4.25 0.96
C VAL A 45 -2.54 4.04 0.35
N ASP A 46 -1.67 5.05 0.44
CA ASP A 46 -0.26 4.89 0.07
C ASP A 46 0.46 4.07 1.14
N VAL A 47 1.31 3.13 0.71
CA VAL A 47 2.15 2.36 1.62
C VAL A 47 3.03 3.27 2.48
N SER A 48 3.51 4.40 1.95
CA SER A 48 4.30 5.39 2.70
C SER A 48 3.51 5.96 3.87
N GLU A 49 2.20 6.15 3.70
CA GLU A 49 1.33 6.64 4.78
C GLU A 49 1.17 5.59 5.88
N LEU A 50 1.01 4.33 5.49
CA LEU A 50 0.95 3.21 6.43
C LEU A 50 2.25 3.08 7.22
N ILE A 51 3.42 3.21 6.57
CA ILE A 51 4.72 3.18 7.25
C ILE A 51 4.87 4.36 8.21
N ARG A 52 4.46 5.57 7.82
CA ARG A 52 4.56 6.75 8.69
C ARG A 52 3.75 6.61 9.97
N TYR A 53 2.54 6.06 9.88
CA TYR A 53 1.63 6.00 11.02
C TYR A 53 1.77 4.70 11.84
N TYR A 54 1.92 3.54 11.18
CA TYR A 54 2.00 2.24 11.85
C TYR A 54 3.44 1.73 12.02
N GLY A 55 4.43 2.39 11.41
CA GLY A 55 5.86 2.03 11.50
C GLY A 55 6.30 0.89 10.57
N SER A 56 5.46 -0.12 10.37
CA SER A 56 5.78 -1.27 9.52
C SER A 56 4.58 -1.72 8.70
N VAL A 57 4.86 -2.30 7.54
CA VAL A 57 3.88 -2.95 6.66
C VAL A 57 4.38 -4.35 6.30
N SER A 58 3.49 -5.31 6.33
CA SER A 58 3.69 -6.65 5.79
C SER A 58 3.00 -6.72 4.44
N LEU A 59 3.76 -6.52 3.37
CA LEU A 59 3.26 -6.69 2.01
C LEU A 59 3.49 -8.15 1.60
N PRO A 60 2.49 -8.83 1.02
CA PRO A 60 2.79 -10.10 0.37
C PRO A 60 3.85 -9.83 -0.69
N GLU A 61 4.94 -10.61 -0.70
CA GLU A 61 5.93 -10.51 -1.75
C GLU A 61 5.20 -10.63 -3.09
N GLU A 62 5.15 -9.55 -3.85
CA GLU A 62 4.83 -9.64 -5.26
C GLU A 62 5.79 -10.71 -5.78
N LYS A 63 5.26 -11.78 -6.40
CA LYS A 63 6.10 -12.68 -7.19
C LYS A 63 6.76 -11.80 -8.24
N VAL A 64 7.94 -11.30 -7.91
CA VAL A 64 8.80 -10.61 -8.85
C VAL A 64 9.13 -11.69 -9.85
N ASN A 65 8.42 -11.71 -10.98
CA ASN A 65 8.96 -12.35 -12.17
C ASN A 65 10.26 -11.60 -12.42
N THR A 66 11.35 -12.14 -11.91
CA THR A 66 12.71 -11.76 -12.24
C THR A 66 12.83 -12.03 -13.73
N VAL A 67 12.50 -11.02 -14.54
CA VAL A 67 12.97 -10.94 -15.90
C VAL A 67 14.47 -10.76 -15.74
N THR A 68 15.19 -11.88 -15.66
CA THR A 68 16.63 -11.97 -15.73
C THR A 68 17.03 -11.30 -17.04
N ARG A 69 17.36 -10.01 -16.97
CA ARG A 69 17.96 -9.30 -18.08
C ARG A 69 19.40 -9.76 -18.12
N SER A 70 19.64 -10.85 -18.85
CA SER A 70 20.96 -11.33 -19.20
C SER A 70 21.73 -10.17 -19.85
N GLN A 71 22.62 -9.56 -19.09
CA GLN A 71 23.69 -8.75 -19.65
C GLN A 71 24.70 -9.73 -20.25
N THR A 72 24.60 -9.97 -21.55
CA THR A 72 25.72 -10.49 -22.33
C THR A 72 26.71 -9.35 -22.55
N LYS A 73 27.92 -9.53 -22.00
CA LYS A 73 29.10 -8.73 -22.31
C LYS A 73 29.84 -9.35 -23.49
#